data_AF-A0AAN6YP63-F1
#
_entry.id   AF-A0AAN6YP63-F1
#
_cell.length_a   1.000
_cell.length_b   1.000
_cell.length_c   1.000
_cell.angle_alpha   90.00
_cell.angle_beta   90.00
_cell.angle_gamma   90.00
#
_symmetry.space_group_name_H-M   'P 1'
#
loop_
_entity.id
_entity.type
_entity.pdbx_description
1 polymer ?
#
loop_
_entity_poly.entity_id
_entity_poly.type
_entity_poly.pdbx_seq_one_letter_code
_entity_poly.pdbx_strand_id
1 'polypeptide(L)' 'MFQAASTEHLFILDRIKELIKVKGKQAIPGDIEGVLRTHPAVADVAVVGVPDDQAGERAMAFVVSSA' A
#
# COMPACT_ATOMS: atom_id res chain seq x y z
N MET A 1 6.72 -19.92 11.02
CA MET A 1 6.62 -21.33 11.44
C MET A 1 5.13 -21.66 11.54
N PHE A 2 4.58 -22.41 10.58
CA PHE A 2 3.18 -22.86 10.63
C PHE A 2 3.15 -24.35 10.94
N GLN A 3 2.54 -24.72 12.05
CA GLN A 3 2.39 -26.10 12.51
C GLN A 3 1.07 -26.64 11.98
N ALA A 4 1.14 -27.69 11.15
CA ALA A 4 -0.03 -28.33 10.55
C ALA A 4 -0.75 -29.20 11.59
N ALA A 5 -1.79 -28.65 12.22
CA ALA A 5 -2.84 -29.44 12.86
C ALA A 5 -3.88 -29.84 11.80
N SER A 6 -4.53 -30.98 11.98
CA SER A 6 -5.30 -31.79 11.02
C SER A 6 -6.61 -31.18 10.47
N THR A 7 -6.60 -29.91 10.09
CA THR A 7 -7.76 -29.22 9.51
C THR A 7 -7.31 -28.54 8.22
N GLU A 8 -7.96 -28.85 7.11
CA GLU A 8 -7.66 -28.23 5.81
C GLU A 8 -8.12 -26.76 5.82
N HIS A 9 -7.19 -25.84 6.10
CA HIS A 9 -7.45 -24.41 6.16
C HIS A 9 -7.05 -23.71 4.86
N LEU A 10 -7.94 -22.91 4.30
CA LEU A 10 -7.65 -22.03 3.16
C LEU A 10 -7.16 -20.66 3.67
N PHE A 11 -5.99 -20.23 3.22
CA PHE A 11 -5.41 -18.93 3.55
C PHE A 11 -5.32 -18.05 2.30
N ILE A 12 -5.83 -16.82 2.40
CA ILE A 12 -5.63 -15.78 1.38
C ILE A 12 -4.40 -14.98 1.80
N LEU A 13 -3.29 -15.17 1.08
CA LEU A 13 -2.02 -14.53 1.42
C LEU A 13 -1.92 -13.10 0.89
N ASP A 14 -2.23 -12.90 -0.40
CA ASP A 14 -2.13 -11.59 -1.04
C ASP A 14 -2.92 -11.53 -2.37
N ARG A 15 -2.87 -10.39 -3.06
CA ARG A 15 -3.43 -10.17 -4.39
C ARG A 15 -2.33 -9.91 -5.41
N ILE A 16 -2.63 -10.23 -6.67
CA ILE A 16 -1.75 -9.94 -7.81
C ILE A 16 -1.58 -8.44 -8.06
N LYS A 17 -2.58 -7.62 -7.72
CA LYS A 17 -2.55 -6.16 -7.88
C LYS A 17 -2.25 -5.48 -6.55
N GLU A 18 -1.32 -4.53 -6.58
CA GLU A 18 -0.96 -3.68 -5.45
C GLU A 18 -2.09 -2.68 -5.17
N LEU A 19 -2.80 -2.85 -4.05
CA LEU A 19 -3.71 -1.82 -3.54
C LEU A 19 -3.62 -1.76 -2.02
N ILE A 20 -3.67 -0.53 -1.51
CA ILE A 20 -3.57 -0.21 -0.08
C ILE A 20 -4.99 -0.21 0.50
N LYS A 21 -5.20 -0.89 1.63
CA LYS A 21 -6.50 -1.00 2.29
C LYS A 21 -6.59 -0.07 3.50
N VAL A 22 -6.97 1.17 3.25
CA VAL A 22 -7.13 2.18 4.30
C VAL A 22 -8.56 2.19 4.81
N LYS A 23 -8.80 1.80 6.07
CA LYS A 23 -10.14 1.77 6.69
C LYS A 23 -11.20 1.02 5.85
N GLY A 24 -10.80 -0.09 5.25
CA GLY A 24 -11.67 -0.90 4.38
C GLY A 24 -11.91 -0.34 2.98
N LYS A 25 -11.29 0.80 2.62
CA LYS A 25 -11.33 1.37 1.26
C LYS A 25 -10.06 0.99 0.50
N GLN A 26 -10.21 0.75 -0.80
CA GLN A 26 -9.09 0.43 -1.68
C GLN A 26 -8.52 1.70 -2.27
N ALA A 27 -7.22 1.93 -2.08
CA ALA A 27 -6.48 3.01 -2.69
C ALA A 27 -5.45 2.43 -3.68
N ILE A 28 -5.44 2.97 -4.90
CA ILE A 28 -4.48 2.61 -5.95
C ILE A 28 -3.24 3.48 -5.76
N PRO A 29 -2.05 2.91 -5.51
CA PRO A 29 -0.82 3.70 -5.34
C PRO A 29 -0.55 4.63 -6.52
N GLY A 30 -0.67 4.13 -7.75
CA GLY A 30 -0.44 4.90 -8.97
C GLY A 30 -1.32 6.15 -9.12
N ASP A 31 -2.55 6.14 -8.61
CA ASP A 31 -3.41 7.34 -8.62
C ASP A 31 -2.87 8.40 -7.66
N ILE A 32 -2.42 7.98 -6.47
CA ILE A 32 -1.82 8.88 -5.47
C ILE A 32 -0.50 9.44 -6.00
N GLU A 33 0.35 8.60 -6.57
CA GLU A 33 1.60 9.00 -7.23
C GLU A 33 1.35 10.02 -8.35
N GLY A 34 0.36 9.75 -9.20
CA GLY A 34 -0.03 10.64 -10.29
C GLY A 34 -0.41 12.02 -9.79
N VAL A 35 -1.19 12.11 -8.70
CA VAL A 35 -1.54 13.38 -8.06
C VAL A 35 -0.32 14.06 -7.45
N LEU A 36 0.51 13.33 -6.68
CA LEU A 36 1.71 13.90 -6.04
C LEU A 36 2.72 14.44 -7.05
N ARG A 37 2.86 13.78 -8.21
CA ARG A 37 3.74 14.21 -9.31
C ARG A 37 3.29 15.52 -9.98
N THR A 38 2.06 15.97 -9.77
CA THR A 38 1.60 17.29 -10.26
C THR A 38 2.18 18.46 -9.46
N HIS A 39 2.72 18.20 -8.26
CA HIS A 39 3.26 19.24 -7.40
C HIS A 39 4.66 19.68 -7.89
N PRO A 40 4.92 20.99 -8.06
CA PRO A 40 6.15 21.48 -8.70
C PRO A 40 7.43 21.12 -7.94
N ALA A 41 7.34 20.83 -6.63
CA ALA A 41 8.47 20.42 -5.80
C ALA A 41 8.81 18.91 -5.87
N VAL A 42 8.09 18.11 -6.68
CA VAL A 42 8.22 16.66 -6.76
C VAL A 42 8.83 16.27 -8.10
N ALA A 43 10.07 15.76 -8.09
CA ALA A 43 10.71 15.20 -9.27
C ALA A 43 10.24 13.78 -9.58
N ASP A 44 10.08 12.97 -8.53
CA ASP A 44 9.57 11.60 -8.63
C ASP A 44 8.93 11.15 -7.32
N VAL A 45 8.10 10.11 -7.39
CA VAL A 45 7.35 9.62 -6.22
C VAL A 45 6.97 8.14 -6.38
N ALA A 46 7.05 7.41 -5.27
CA ALA A 46 6.52 6.06 -5.13
C ALA A 46 5.68 5.94 -3.85
N VAL A 47 4.56 5.23 -3.89
CA VAL A 47 3.63 5.07 -2.76
C VAL A 47 3.48 3.61 -2.40
N VAL A 48 3.63 3.30 -1.11
CA VAL A 48 3.45 1.94 -0.58
C VAL A 48 2.49 1.91 0.59
N GLY A 49 1.83 0.78 0.80
CA GLY A 49 1.04 0.53 2.00
C GLY A 49 1.94 0.13 3.17
N VAL A 50 1.72 0.72 4.34
CA VAL A 50 2.38 0.30 5.59
C VAL A 50 1.33 -0.02 6.66
N PRO A 51 1.61 -0.96 7.58
CA PRO A 51 0.69 -1.29 8.67
C PRO A 51 0.33 -0.06 9.52
N ASP A 52 -0.92 0.01 9.93
CA ASP A 52 -1.45 1.07 10.79
C ASP A 52 -2.47 0.51 11.79
N ASP A 53 -2.27 0.81 13.07
CA ASP A 53 -3.09 0.25 14.17
C ASP A 53 -4.58 0.64 14.08
N GLN A 54 -4.91 1.77 13.43
CA GLN A 54 -6.27 2.30 13.35
C GLN A 54 -6.91 2.07 11.98
N ALA A 55 -6.13 2.19 10.92
CA ALA A 55 -6.60 2.08 9.54
C ALA A 55 -6.42 0.69 8.92
N GLY A 56 -5.70 -0.21 9.60
CA GLY A 56 -5.20 -1.47 9.04
C GLY A 56 -3.94 -1.22 8.21
N GLU A 57 -4.08 -0.40 7.16
CA GLU A 57 -2.96 0.11 6.37
C GLU A 57 -3.10 1.62 6.15
N ARG A 58 -1.96 2.29 5.94
CA ARG A 58 -1.90 3.67 5.46
C ARG A 58 -0.94 3.79 4.29
N ALA A 59 -1.17 4.78 3.43
CA ALA A 59 -0.25 5.11 2.35
C ALA A 59 0.97 5.87 2.89
N MET A 60 2.16 5.46 2.46
CA MET A 60 3.43 6.15 2.68
C MET A 60 4.04 6.51 1.33
N ALA A 61 4.30 7.80 1.12
CA ALA A 61 4.92 8.30 -0.09
C ALA A 61 6.42 8.57 0.14
N PHE A 62 7.26 8.05 -0.75
CA PHE A 62 8.67 8.41 -0.87
C PHE A 62 8.81 9.39 -2.01
N VAL A 63 9.32 10.58 -1.72
CA VAL A 63 9.34 11.71 -2.65
C VAL A 63 10.79 12.10 -2.93
N VAL A 64 11.12 12.25 -4.21
CA VAL A 64 12.35 12.90 -4.66
C VAL A 64 12.03 14.37 -4.90
N SER A 65 12.68 15.28 -4.18
CA SER A 65 12.49 16.71 -4.37
C SER A 65 13.04 17.17 -5.71
N SER A 66 12.32 18.04 -6.42
CA SER A 66 12.90 18.79 -7.54
C SER A 66 13.89 19.83 -7.00
N ALA A 67 15.01 19.98 -7.70
CA ALA A 67 16.05 20.98 -7.39
C ALA A 67 15.56 22.41 -7.56
#